data_AF-A0A5J4T962-F1
#
_entry.id   AF-A0A5J4T962-F1
#
_cell.length_a   1.000
_cell.length_b   1.000
_cell.length_c   1.000
_cell.angle_alpha   90.00
_cell.angle_beta   90.00
_cell.angle_gamma   90.00
#
_symmetry.space_group_name_H-M   'P 1'
#
loop_
_entity.id
_entity.type
_entity.pdbx_description
1 polymer ?
#
loop_
_entity_poly.entity_id
_entity_poly.type
_entity_poly.pdbx_seq_one_letter_code
_entity_poly.pdbx_strand_id
1 'polypeptide(L)' 'MEPLLAHKGILEKQKIAELFDKDPHRVEKFSLQIESGDDFLYLDYSKNLITEETIDLLVKYAEENEVAKKIEAMFNG' A
#
# COMPACT_ATOMS: atom_id res chain seq x y z
N MET A 1 0.88 8.31 -13.19
CA MET A 1 0.29 7.09 -13.81
C MET A 1 1.31 6.23 -14.57
N GLU A 2 2.07 6.79 -15.52
CA GLU A 2 3.08 6.04 -16.30
C GLU A 2 4.04 5.16 -15.45
N PRO A 3 4.63 5.65 -14.34
CA PRO A 3 5.51 4.81 -13.51
C PRO A 3 4.80 3.61 -12.89
N LEU A 4 3.52 3.76 -12.54
CA LEU A 4 2.72 2.71 -11.91
C LEU A 4 2.41 1.58 -12.91
N LEU A 5 2.14 1.93 -14.17
CA LEU A 5 1.90 0.97 -15.24
C LEU A 5 3.18 0.20 -15.62
N ALA A 6 4.32 0.89 -15.66
CA ALA A 6 5.61 0.23 -15.86
C ALA A 6 5.92 -0.76 -14.72
N HIS A 7 5.71 -0.35 -13.47
CA HIS A 7 5.92 -1.21 -12.29
C HIS A 7 4.99 -2.43 -12.28
N LYS A 8 3.73 -2.26 -12.67
CA LYS A 8 2.77 -3.36 -12.81
C LYS A 8 3.32 -4.46 -13.73
N GLY A 9 3.92 -4.11 -14.86
CA GLY A 9 4.50 -5.10 -15.79
C GLY A 9 5.68 -5.89 -15.23
N ILE A 10 6.36 -5.36 -14.21
CA ILE A 10 7.41 -6.05 -13.46
C ILE A 10 6.77 -6.99 -12.42
N LEU A 11 5.80 -6.50 -11.67
CA LEU A 11 5.09 -7.25 -10.62
C LEU A 11 4.32 -8.44 -11.15
N GLU A 12 3.67 -8.33 -12.32
CA GLU A 12 2.87 -9.42 -12.92
C GLU A 12 3.69 -10.69 -13.20
N LYS A 13 5.01 -10.59 -13.24
CA LYS A 13 5.92 -11.73 -13.42
C LYS A 13 6.32 -12.40 -12.10
N GLN A 14 5.95 -11.81 -10.96
CA GLN A 14 6.26 -12.32 -9.64
C GLN A 14 5.06 -13.06 -9.05
N LYS A 15 5.34 -13.98 -8.12
CA LYS A 15 4.31 -14.64 -7.32
C LYS A 15 4.35 -14.13 -5.89
N ILE A 16 3.19 -14.03 -5.25
CA ILE A 16 3.09 -13.62 -3.84
C ILE A 16 3.96 -14.55 -2.96
N ALA A 17 3.94 -15.86 -3.19
CA ALA A 17 4.80 -16.81 -2.45
C ALA A 17 6.30 -16.44 -2.52
N GLU A 18 6.80 -16.09 -3.71
CA GLU A 18 8.20 -15.68 -3.89
C GLU A 18 8.52 -14.36 -3.18
N LEU A 19 7.53 -13.47 -3.01
CA LEU A 19 7.69 -12.25 -2.23
C LEU A 19 7.83 -12.53 -0.73
N PHE A 20 7.14 -13.55 -0.22
CA PHE A 20 7.31 -14.03 1.16
C PHE A 20 8.65 -14.75 1.35
N ASP A 21 9.07 -15.57 0.38
CA ASP A 21 10.37 -16.26 0.44
C ASP A 21 11.55 -15.27 0.46
N LYS A 22 11.41 -14.12 -0.22
CA LYS A 22 12.44 -13.07 -0.30
C LYS A 22 12.47 -12.14 0.92
N ASP A 23 11.35 -11.97 1.61
CA ASP A 23 11.24 -11.09 2.76
C ASP A 23 10.51 -11.79 3.92
N PRO A 24 11.26 -12.43 4.84
CA PRO A 24 10.68 -13.07 6.01
C PRO A 24 9.86 -12.13 6.91
N HIS A 25 10.12 -10.81 6.84
CA HIS A 25 9.44 -9.78 7.63
C HIS A 25 8.30 -9.10 6.86
N ARG A 26 7.85 -9.70 5.75
CA ARG A 26 6.83 -9.12 4.88
C ARG A 26 5.51 -8.84 5.61
N VAL A 27 5.11 -9.70 6.54
CA VAL A 27 3.86 -9.48 7.30
C VAL A 27 4.00 -8.23 8.15
N GLU A 28 5.09 -8.06 8.91
CA GLU A 28 5.26 -6.87 9.73
C GLU A 28 5.36 -5.60 8.87
N LYS A 29 6.06 -5.67 7.72
CA LYS A 29 6.24 -4.54 6.81
C LYS A 29 4.95 -4.09 6.12
N PHE A 30 4.09 -5.02 5.75
CA PHE A 30 2.83 -4.77 5.04
C PHE A 30 1.61 -5.06 5.92
N SER A 31 1.69 -4.68 7.19
CA SER A 31 0.56 -4.64 8.10
C SER A 31 0.51 -3.33 8.87
N LEU A 32 -0.66 -2.94 9.32
CA LEU A 32 -0.88 -1.81 10.22
C LEU A 32 -1.67 -2.27 11.43
N GLN A 33 -1.24 -1.82 12.61
CA GLN A 33 -2.03 -1.92 13.84
C GLN A 33 -2.45 -0.51 14.25
N ILE A 34 -3.75 -0.31 14.39
CA ILE A 34 -4.36 0.97 14.75
C ILE A 34 -5.13 0.76 16.04
N GLU A 35 -4.70 1.42 17.10
CA GLU A 35 -5.40 1.41 18.39
C GLU A 35 -6.63 2.31 18.33
N SER A 36 -7.74 1.89 18.95
CA SER A 36 -9.01 2.61 19.00
C SER A 36 -9.65 2.45 20.37
N GLY A 37 -9.16 3.25 21.34
CA GLY A 37 -9.60 3.14 22.74
C GLY A 37 -9.08 1.85 23.36
N ASP A 38 -10.01 1.00 23.82
CA ASP A 38 -9.69 -0.32 24.39
C ASP A 38 -9.62 -1.44 23.34
N ASP A 39 -9.94 -1.14 22.07
CA ASP A 39 -9.90 -2.07 20.93
C ASP A 39 -8.77 -1.73 19.96
N PHE A 40 -8.49 -2.63 19.01
CA PHE A 40 -7.55 -2.40 17.91
C PHE A 40 -8.07 -2.93 16.58
N LEU A 41 -7.61 -2.32 15.49
CA LEU A 41 -7.74 -2.81 14.13
C LEU A 41 -6.36 -3.28 13.64
N TYR A 42 -6.26 -4.56 13.25
CA TYR A 42 -5.09 -5.10 12.57
C TYR A 42 -5.40 -5.33 11.09
N LEU A 43 -4.71 -4.60 10.22
CA LEU A 43 -4.83 -4.69 8.77
C LEU A 43 -3.57 -5.35 8.20
N ASP A 44 -3.67 -6.63 7.84
CA ASP A 44 -2.64 -7.34 7.07
C ASP A 44 -2.95 -7.23 5.57
N TYR A 45 -2.09 -6.50 4.85
CA TYR A 45 -2.16 -6.38 3.39
C TYR A 45 -0.93 -7.01 2.70
N SER A 46 -0.17 -7.84 3.40
CA SER A 46 1.05 -8.52 2.92
C SER A 46 0.79 -9.54 1.81
N LYS A 47 -0.43 -10.08 1.74
CA LYS A 47 -0.87 -11.07 0.73
C LYS A 47 -1.33 -10.45 -0.59
N ASN A 48 -0.99 -9.18 -0.82
CA ASN A 48 -1.17 -8.52 -2.12
C ASN A 48 0.11 -8.60 -2.95
N LEU A 49 -0.02 -8.49 -4.28
CA LEU A 49 1.12 -8.43 -5.21
C LEU A 49 1.73 -7.03 -5.21
N ILE A 50 2.40 -6.70 -4.11
CA ILE A 50 2.96 -5.37 -3.83
C ILE A 50 4.39 -5.47 -3.28
N THR A 51 5.14 -4.40 -3.50
CA THR A 51 6.48 -4.16 -2.96
C THR A 51 6.49 -2.77 -2.31
N GLU A 52 7.59 -2.40 -1.64
CA GLU A 52 7.75 -1.04 -1.09
C GLU A 52 7.62 0.02 -2.20
N GLU A 53 8.27 -0.22 -3.34
CA GLU A 53 8.13 0.62 -4.53
C GLU A 53 6.67 0.74 -5.02
N THR A 54 5.86 -0.32 -4.88
CA THR A 54 4.43 -0.24 -5.22
C THR A 54 3.70 0.75 -4.34
N ILE A 55 3.97 0.73 -3.04
CA ILE A 55 3.33 1.62 -2.07
C ILE A 55 3.76 3.07 -2.34
N ASP A 56 5.07 3.32 -2.53
CA ASP A 56 5.58 4.65 -2.82
C ASP A 56 4.95 5.25 -4.09
N LEU A 57 4.84 4.45 -5.16
CA LEU A 57 4.22 4.88 -6.41
C LEU A 57 2.71 5.12 -6.27
N LEU A 58 2.00 4.31 -5.49
CA LEU A 58 0.57 4.50 -5.21
C LEU A 58 0.31 5.75 -4.37
N VAL A 59 1.11 5.99 -3.33
CA VAL A 59 1.03 7.19 -2.49
C VAL A 59 1.30 8.43 -3.33
N LYS A 60 2.37 8.43 -4.12
CA LYS A 60 2.66 9.53 -5.06
C LYS A 60 1.51 9.78 -6.04
N TYR A 61 0.90 8.72 -6.57
CA TYR A 61 -0.25 8.87 -7.45
C TYR A 61 -1.46 9.47 -6.70
N ALA A 62 -1.70 9.11 -5.44
CA ALA A 62 -2.74 9.74 -4.62
C ALA A 62 -2.46 11.24 -4.36
N GLU A 63 -1.20 11.61 -4.13
CA GLU A 63 -0.76 13.01 -4.01
C GLU A 63 -1.00 13.79 -5.31
N GLU A 64 -0.62 13.24 -6.46
CA GLU A 64 -0.87 13.81 -7.80
C GLU A 64 -2.37 14.04 -8.07
N ASN A 65 -3.25 13.24 -7.46
CA ASN A 65 -4.70 13.35 -7.59
C ASN A 65 -5.36 14.19 -6.48
N GLU A 66 -4.54 14.86 -5.67
CA GLU A 66 -4.95 15.76 -4.59
C GLU A 66 -5.92 15.10 -3.60
N VAL A 67 -5.73 13.82 -3.31
CA VAL A 67 -6.61 13.05 -2.42
C VAL A 67 -6.71 13.70 -1.04
N ALA A 68 -5.60 14.20 -0.49
CA ALA A 68 -5.60 14.92 0.79
C ALA A 68 -6.50 16.16 0.78
N LYS A 69 -6.43 16.99 -0.28
CA LYS A 69 -7.30 18.17 -0.41
C LYS A 69 -8.78 17.79 -0.55
N LYS A 70 -9.08 16.70 -1.26
CA LYS A 70 -10.45 16.19 -1.40
C LYS A 70 -11.00 15.66 -0.08
N ILE A 71 -10.16 15.02 0.73
CA ILE A 71 -10.50 14.62 2.10
C ILE A 71 -10.82 15.89 2.91
N GLU A 72 -9.96 16.89 2.92
CA GLU A 72 -10.22 18.15 3.64
C GLU A 72 -11.52 18.82 3.21
N ALA A 73 -11.79 18.92 1.91
CA ALA A 73 -13.04 19.46 1.39
C ALA A 73 -14.27 18.66 1.85
N MET A 74 -14.19 17.33 1.84
CA MET A 74 -15.27 16.46 2.32
C MET A 74 -15.61 16.71 3.80
N PHE A 75 -14.61 17.00 4.63
CA PHE A 75 -14.82 17.26 6.06
C PHE A 75 -15.18 18.72 6.39
N ASN A 76 -14.92 19.67 5.48
CA ASN A 76 -15.14 21.10 5.72
C ASN A 76 -16.35 21.71 4.99
N GLY A 77 -17.00 20.97 4.07
CA GLY A 77 -18.17 21.44 3.30
C GLY A 77 -17.79 22.40 2.18
#